data_AF-A0A967GCD8-F1
#
_entry.id   AF-A0A967GCD8-F1
#
_cell.length_a   1.000
_cell.length_b   1.000
_cell.length_c   1.000
_cell.angle_alpha   90.00
_cell.angle_beta   90.00
_cell.angle_gamma   90.00
#
_symmetry.space_group_name_H-M   'P 1'
#
loop_
_entity.id
_entity.type
_entity.pdbx_description
1 polymer ?
#
loop_
_entity_poly.entity_id
_entity_poly.type
_entity_poly.pdbx_seq_one_letter_code
_entity_poly.pdbx_strand_id
1 'polypeptide(L)'
;QGQAPSWVYLYIHDDTVELRDASHLLGKDTWETQEALQEDTGFYGHQLSVYTSGVAGENKVRFAAIHGDYGHVASKNGCGAVMGAKRVKAVAIVRGSSPLHAHDVKGLYYVADKIGYELRTDPTTRGLYQYGTLPGVRNLSKLGVLPIKNYTTNEWPEDVDPDKWEAPALREGFDHRGHQCSACGMHHCHQQVIAEGPHKGEIVDEPEYEGWSGCGWTIGATDPQDVSWLNTQVDRACVDVNEFGWLIGWVMECYEKGYLTREQLGGIEPKWGDAEAANALLQMIIRREGFGDVLAEGVKRAAEHLGGEAQDCAIYTMKGATPRGHDH
;
A
#
# COMPACT_ATOMS: atom_id res chain seq x y z
N GLN A 1 11.21 -21.90 7.71
CA GLN A 1 11.22 -22.90 6.60
C GLN A 1 9.94 -23.73 6.70
N GLY A 2 9.67 -24.64 5.75
CA GLY A 2 8.47 -25.49 5.77
C GLY A 2 7.17 -24.75 5.45
N GLN A 3 6.06 -25.43 5.74
CA GLN A 3 4.66 -24.98 5.63
C GLN A 3 3.90 -25.60 6.80
N ALA A 4 3.07 -24.82 7.49
CA ALA A 4 2.27 -25.31 8.61
C ALA A 4 1.14 -26.26 8.14
N PRO A 5 0.76 -27.27 8.92
CA PRO A 5 -0.31 -28.21 8.54
C PRO A 5 -1.70 -27.55 8.49
N SER A 6 -1.92 -26.53 9.30
CA SER A 6 -3.10 -25.64 9.33
C SER A 6 -2.66 -24.18 9.29
N TRP A 7 -3.61 -23.26 9.19
CA TRP A 7 -3.33 -21.82 9.30
C TRP A 7 -2.92 -21.46 10.72
N VAL A 8 -1.80 -20.76 10.86
CA VAL A 8 -1.26 -20.34 12.15
C VAL A 8 -0.88 -18.87 12.15
N TYR A 9 -0.78 -18.26 13.33
CA TYR A 9 -0.07 -17.00 13.52
C TYR A 9 1.07 -17.21 14.51
N LEU A 10 2.16 -16.48 14.33
CA LEU A 10 3.30 -16.48 15.25
C LEU A 10 3.03 -15.44 16.34
N TYR A 11 2.94 -15.88 17.59
CA TYR A 11 2.82 -15.02 18.76
C TYR A 11 4.17 -14.90 19.47
N ILE A 12 4.60 -13.67 19.77
CA ILE A 12 5.84 -13.37 20.49
C ILE A 12 5.54 -12.45 21.65
N HIS A 13 5.91 -12.85 22.86
CA HIS A 13 5.86 -12.04 24.07
C HIS A 13 7.06 -12.38 24.97
N ASP A 14 8.07 -11.52 24.94
CA ASP A 14 9.39 -11.77 25.55
C ASP A 14 9.93 -13.16 25.17
N ASP A 15 10.16 -14.04 26.14
CA ASP A 15 10.69 -15.40 25.91
C ASP A 15 9.63 -16.39 25.41
N THR A 16 8.35 -15.99 25.36
CA THR A 16 7.26 -16.84 24.86
C THR A 16 7.14 -16.68 23.35
N VAL A 17 7.41 -17.76 22.61
CA VAL A 17 7.29 -17.82 21.14
C VAL A 17 6.47 -19.03 20.74
N GLU A 18 5.30 -18.80 20.16
CA GLU A 18 4.30 -19.84 19.90
C GLU A 18 3.69 -19.73 18.50
N LEU A 19 3.42 -20.86 17.87
CA LEU A 19 2.51 -20.93 16.71
C LEU A 19 1.11 -21.25 17.22
N ARG A 20 0.17 -20.32 17.02
CA ARG A 20 -1.22 -20.44 17.47
C ARG A 20 -2.15 -20.62 16.27
N ASP A 21 -3.31 -21.22 16.49
CA ASP A 21 -4.32 -21.37 15.42
C ASP A 21 -4.76 -19.99 14.91
N ALA A 22 -4.87 -19.86 13.59
CA ALA A 22 -5.31 -18.63 12.92
C ALA A 22 -6.56 -18.84 12.07
N SER A 23 -7.28 -19.95 12.27
CA SER A 23 -8.46 -20.27 11.45
C SER A 23 -9.54 -19.19 11.52
N HIS A 24 -9.69 -18.53 12.67
CA HIS A 24 -10.63 -17.41 12.88
C HIS A 24 -10.19 -16.08 12.26
N LEU A 25 -8.94 -16.00 11.78
CA LEU A 25 -8.39 -14.81 11.14
C LEU A 25 -8.48 -14.87 9.60
N LEU A 26 -8.85 -16.01 9.03
CA LEU A 26 -8.93 -16.17 7.58
C LEU A 26 -10.02 -15.30 6.97
N GLY A 27 -9.75 -14.76 5.79
CA GLY A 27 -10.65 -13.82 5.10
C GLY A 27 -10.63 -12.39 5.66
N LYS A 28 -10.03 -12.15 6.83
CA LYS A 28 -9.87 -10.80 7.39
C LYS A 28 -8.78 -10.02 6.65
N ASP A 29 -9.02 -8.74 6.47
CA ASP A 29 -8.01 -7.80 5.95
C ASP A 29 -6.94 -7.46 7.01
N THR A 30 -6.00 -6.56 6.68
CA THR A 30 -4.90 -6.25 7.61
C THR A 30 -5.35 -5.59 8.90
N TRP A 31 -6.34 -4.69 8.87
CA TRP A 31 -6.80 -3.96 10.05
C TRP A 31 -7.69 -4.86 10.89
N GLU A 32 -8.60 -5.60 10.27
CA GLU A 32 -9.45 -6.58 10.95
C GLU A 32 -8.64 -7.69 11.62
N THR A 33 -7.54 -8.13 11.00
CA THR A 33 -6.61 -9.12 11.59
C THR A 33 -5.92 -8.53 12.82
N GLN A 34 -5.49 -7.27 12.73
CA GLN A 34 -4.86 -6.59 13.85
C GLN A 34 -5.83 -6.40 15.02
N GLU A 35 -7.04 -5.91 14.76
CA GLU A 35 -8.08 -5.72 15.77
C GLU A 35 -8.45 -7.03 16.46
N ALA A 36 -8.65 -8.11 15.70
CA ALA A 36 -8.94 -9.43 16.27
C ALA A 36 -7.79 -9.93 17.18
N LEU A 37 -6.53 -9.70 16.79
CA LEU A 37 -5.39 -10.10 17.61
C LEU A 37 -5.17 -9.19 18.83
N GLN A 38 -5.57 -7.92 18.77
CA GLN A 38 -5.63 -7.05 19.94
C GLN A 38 -6.67 -7.56 20.95
N GLU A 39 -7.85 -7.96 20.49
CA GLU A 39 -8.89 -8.57 21.33
C GLU A 39 -8.43 -9.91 21.94
N ASP A 40 -7.85 -10.80 21.13
CA ASP A 40 -7.35 -12.11 21.58
C ASP A 40 -6.26 -12.00 22.66
N THR A 41 -5.38 -11.00 22.53
CA THR A 41 -4.19 -10.86 23.38
C THR A 41 -4.37 -9.87 24.52
N GLY A 42 -5.35 -8.97 24.43
CA GLY A 42 -5.59 -7.89 25.38
C GLY A 42 -4.59 -6.73 25.32
N PHE A 43 -3.71 -6.69 24.31
CA PHE A 43 -2.73 -5.64 24.09
C PHE A 43 -3.16 -4.72 22.96
N TYR A 44 -3.12 -3.41 23.18
CA TYR A 44 -3.63 -2.42 22.24
C TYR A 44 -2.59 -1.34 21.91
N GLY A 45 -2.78 -0.68 20.76
CA GLY A 45 -1.89 0.38 20.30
C GLY A 45 -0.42 -0.06 20.29
N HIS A 46 0.48 0.77 20.82
CA HIS A 46 1.92 0.48 20.84
C HIS A 46 2.35 -0.68 21.77
N GLN A 47 1.42 -1.43 22.35
CA GLN A 47 1.72 -2.65 23.10
C GLN A 47 1.75 -3.90 22.21
N LEU A 48 1.15 -3.85 21.02
CA LEU A 48 1.10 -4.96 20.09
C LEU A 48 1.40 -4.46 18.68
N SER A 49 2.32 -5.13 18.00
CA SER A 49 2.54 -4.95 16.57
C SER A 49 2.09 -6.19 15.82
N VAL A 50 1.28 -6.02 14.78
CA VAL A 50 0.72 -7.13 14.00
C VAL A 50 1.07 -6.95 12.54
N TYR A 51 1.75 -7.93 11.96
CA TYR A 51 2.04 -7.99 10.53
C TYR A 51 1.37 -9.21 9.90
N THR A 52 0.62 -9.01 8.83
CA THR A 52 -0.19 -10.02 8.15
C THR A 52 -0.08 -9.88 6.64
N SER A 53 -0.38 -10.96 5.92
CA SER A 53 -0.43 -10.95 4.46
C SER A 53 -1.86 -10.82 3.91
N GLY A 54 -2.86 -10.63 4.78
CA GLY A 54 -4.25 -10.44 4.39
C GLY A 54 -4.81 -11.56 3.50
N VAL A 55 -5.90 -11.25 2.79
CA VAL A 55 -6.54 -12.17 1.84
C VAL A 55 -5.67 -12.41 0.60
N ALA A 56 -4.92 -11.40 0.15
CA ALA A 56 -4.02 -11.55 -0.99
C ALA A 56 -2.93 -12.61 -0.74
N GLY A 57 -2.36 -12.64 0.46
CA GLY A 57 -1.40 -13.67 0.87
C GLY A 57 -2.05 -15.04 1.00
N GLU A 58 -3.25 -15.13 1.60
CA GLU A 58 -4.02 -16.38 1.69
C GLU A 58 -4.19 -17.06 0.33
N ASN A 59 -4.54 -16.26 -0.68
CA ASN A 59 -4.73 -16.70 -2.05
C ASN A 59 -3.45 -16.64 -2.90
N LYS A 60 -2.31 -16.30 -2.31
CA LYS A 60 -0.99 -16.27 -2.96
C LYS A 60 -0.98 -15.38 -4.22
N VAL A 61 -1.63 -14.23 -4.17
CA VAL A 61 -1.48 -13.20 -5.21
C VAL A 61 0.01 -12.91 -5.37
N ARG A 62 0.51 -12.87 -6.61
CA ARG A 62 1.95 -12.84 -6.89
C ARG A 62 2.68 -11.65 -6.28
N PHE A 63 1.94 -10.56 -6.09
CA PHE A 63 2.40 -9.30 -5.52
C PHE A 63 1.74 -8.99 -4.16
N ALA A 64 1.25 -10.02 -3.47
CA ALA A 64 0.85 -9.88 -2.07
C ALA A 64 2.06 -9.43 -1.22
N ALA A 65 1.82 -8.44 -0.39
CA ALA A 65 2.78 -7.84 0.53
C ALA A 65 2.46 -8.25 1.97
N ILE A 66 3.30 -7.81 2.91
CA ILE A 66 3.07 -7.96 4.35
C ILE A 66 2.81 -6.57 4.90
N HIS A 67 1.63 -6.36 5.48
CA HIS A 67 1.20 -5.09 6.04
C HIS A 67 1.02 -5.24 7.55
N GLY A 68 1.23 -4.15 8.28
CA GLY A 68 1.03 -4.14 9.72
C GLY A 68 0.94 -2.74 10.27
N ASP A 69 0.51 -2.65 11.52
CA ASP A 69 0.37 -1.41 12.27
C ASP A 69 -0.37 -0.33 11.45
N TYR A 70 -1.50 -0.76 10.87
CA TYR A 70 -2.39 -0.04 9.94
C TYR A 70 -1.79 0.39 8.58
N GLY A 71 -0.60 1.01 8.54
CA GLY A 71 -0.02 1.63 7.33
C GLY A 71 1.39 1.19 6.95
N HIS A 72 2.01 0.27 7.70
CA HIS A 72 3.41 -0.10 7.49
C HIS A 72 3.54 -1.33 6.60
N VAL A 73 4.31 -1.18 5.52
CA VAL A 73 4.32 -2.17 4.44
C VAL A 73 5.72 -2.70 4.14
N ALA A 74 5.87 -4.02 4.23
CA ALA A 74 6.97 -4.75 3.60
C ALA A 74 6.48 -5.27 2.24
N SER A 75 6.69 -4.46 1.20
CA SER A 75 6.23 -4.70 -0.17
C SER A 75 7.34 -5.28 -1.07
N LYS A 76 6.96 -5.56 -2.33
CA LYS A 76 7.74 -6.07 -3.46
C LYS A 76 8.02 -7.57 -3.42
N ASN A 77 8.08 -8.15 -4.61
CA ASN A 77 8.47 -9.54 -4.85
C ASN A 77 7.60 -10.62 -4.19
N GLY A 78 6.37 -10.30 -3.77
CA GLY A 78 5.41 -11.31 -3.32
C GLY A 78 5.72 -11.94 -1.97
N CYS A 79 6.33 -11.21 -1.03
CA CYS A 79 6.64 -11.71 0.30
C CYS A 79 5.39 -12.22 1.06
N GLY A 80 4.25 -11.54 0.90
CA GLY A 80 2.96 -11.96 1.45
C GLY A 80 2.47 -13.28 0.84
N ALA A 81 2.72 -13.51 -0.44
CA ALA A 81 2.39 -14.77 -1.11
C ALA A 81 3.21 -15.93 -0.54
N VAL A 82 4.48 -15.67 -0.22
CA VAL A 82 5.35 -16.66 0.42
C VAL A 82 4.88 -16.95 1.85
N MET A 83 4.48 -15.92 2.61
CA MET A 83 3.93 -16.07 3.95
C MET A 83 2.65 -16.91 3.96
N GLY A 84 1.70 -16.60 3.07
CA GLY A 84 0.48 -17.41 2.89
C GLY A 84 0.75 -18.82 2.34
N ALA A 85 1.73 -19.00 1.46
CA ALA A 85 2.16 -20.33 1.03
C ALA A 85 2.67 -21.21 2.19
N LYS A 86 3.16 -20.59 3.27
CA LYS A 86 3.54 -21.28 4.50
C LYS A 86 2.38 -21.51 5.47
N ARG A 87 1.17 -21.06 5.13
CA ARG A 87 -0.01 -21.04 6.01
C ARG A 87 0.24 -20.27 7.31
N VAL A 88 1.03 -19.20 7.23
CA VAL A 88 1.21 -18.25 8.33
C VAL A 88 0.34 -17.04 7.99
N LYS A 89 -0.70 -16.80 8.77
CA LYS A 89 -1.62 -15.67 8.57
C LYS A 89 -1.01 -14.36 9.04
N ALA A 90 -0.42 -14.36 10.23
CA ALA A 90 0.12 -13.17 10.86
C ALA A 90 1.33 -13.47 11.75
N VAL A 91 2.03 -12.40 12.13
CA VAL A 91 3.02 -12.34 13.21
C VAL A 91 2.54 -11.25 14.17
N ALA A 92 2.29 -11.63 15.42
CA ALA A 92 1.83 -10.76 16.49
C ALA A 92 2.94 -10.66 17.55
N ILE A 93 3.43 -9.43 17.77
CA ILE A 93 4.58 -9.16 18.63
C ILE A 93 4.13 -8.20 19.73
N VAL A 94 4.10 -8.70 20.97
CA VAL A 94 3.89 -7.86 22.15
C VAL A 94 5.16 -7.07 22.43
N ARG A 95 5.00 -5.80 22.81
CA ARG A 95 6.11 -4.94 23.21
C ARG A 95 6.89 -5.58 24.36
N GLY A 96 8.13 -5.95 24.08
CA GLY A 96 8.99 -6.61 25.05
C GLY A 96 9.32 -5.72 26.25
N SER A 97 9.57 -6.38 27.39
CA SER A 97 9.89 -5.74 28.67
C SER A 97 11.40 -5.62 28.91
N SER A 98 12.21 -6.35 28.15
CA SER A 98 13.67 -6.36 28.30
C SER A 98 14.32 -5.09 27.76
N PRO A 99 15.28 -4.48 28.50
CA PRO A 99 16.00 -3.31 28.03
C PRO A 99 16.97 -3.67 26.90
N LEU A 100 17.12 -2.75 25.95
CA LEU A 100 18.21 -2.81 24.97
C LEU A 100 19.49 -2.23 25.59
N HIS A 101 20.61 -2.92 25.37
CA HIS A 101 21.93 -2.47 25.84
C HIS A 101 22.73 -1.85 24.69
N ALA A 102 23.25 -0.63 24.92
CA ALA A 102 24.17 0.04 24.00
C ALA A 102 25.56 0.16 24.63
N HIS A 103 26.61 0.03 23.81
CA HIS A 103 28.00 0.17 24.26
C HIS A 103 28.30 1.56 24.84
N ASP A 104 27.80 2.62 24.19
CA ASP A 104 27.89 4.01 24.66
C ASP A 104 26.49 4.66 24.64
N VAL A 105 25.83 4.62 25.79
CA VAL A 105 24.48 5.18 25.97
C VAL A 105 24.46 6.70 25.78
N LYS A 106 25.50 7.41 26.26
CA LYS A 106 25.55 8.87 26.15
C LYS A 106 25.78 9.31 24.71
N GLY A 107 26.69 8.63 24.01
CA GLY A 107 26.94 8.86 22.59
C GLY A 107 25.70 8.56 21.73
N LEU A 108 24.98 7.48 22.03
CA LEU A 108 23.73 7.14 21.34
C LEU A 108 22.69 8.27 21.45
N TYR A 109 22.41 8.74 22.67
CA TYR A 109 21.45 9.84 22.87
C TYR A 109 21.91 11.14 22.18
N TYR A 110 23.19 11.49 22.29
CA TYR A 110 23.73 12.68 21.63
C TYR A 110 23.52 12.65 20.11
N VAL A 111 23.81 11.51 19.46
CA VAL A 111 23.64 11.37 18.01
C VAL A 111 22.16 11.36 17.64
N ALA A 112 21.30 10.69 18.40
CA ALA A 112 19.86 10.69 18.15
C ALA A 112 19.25 12.11 18.22
N ASP A 113 19.59 12.88 19.25
CA ASP A 113 19.15 14.26 19.40
C ASP A 113 19.66 15.14 18.26
N LYS A 114 20.92 14.95 17.86
CA LYS A 114 21.52 15.68 16.73
C LYS A 114 20.79 15.37 15.42
N ILE A 115 20.52 14.10 15.12
CA ILE A 115 19.75 13.68 13.93
C ILE A 115 18.36 14.32 13.94
N GLY A 116 17.65 14.25 15.07
CA GLY A 116 16.31 14.85 15.19
C GLY A 116 16.33 16.38 14.98
N TYR A 117 17.35 17.06 15.49
CA TYR A 117 17.54 18.50 15.27
C TYR A 117 17.84 18.83 13.81
N GLU A 118 18.79 18.12 13.18
CA GLU A 118 19.19 18.34 11.79
C GLU A 118 18.02 18.09 10.84
N LEU A 119 17.28 16.98 10.99
CA LEU A 119 16.11 16.67 10.17
C LEU A 119 15.08 17.80 10.13
N ARG A 120 14.83 18.43 11.29
CA ARG A 120 13.85 19.52 11.44
C ARG A 120 14.35 20.87 10.92
N THR A 121 15.65 21.14 11.03
CA THR A 121 16.21 22.49 10.83
C THR A 121 16.96 22.67 9.51
N ASP A 122 17.51 21.58 8.94
CA ASP A 122 18.19 21.63 7.65
C ASP A 122 17.17 21.89 6.53
N PRO A 123 17.34 22.95 5.71
CA PRO A 123 16.44 23.25 4.60
C PRO A 123 16.25 22.11 3.59
N THR A 124 17.23 21.22 3.44
CA THR A 124 17.20 20.09 2.49
C THR A 124 16.35 18.92 3.00
N THR A 125 16.20 18.75 4.32
CA THR A 125 15.43 17.65 4.92
C THR A 125 14.12 18.09 5.54
N ARG A 126 13.93 19.39 5.77
CA ARG A 126 12.74 19.94 6.45
C ARG A 126 11.42 19.58 5.75
N GLY A 127 11.42 19.52 4.42
CA GLY A 127 10.24 19.07 3.65
C GLY A 127 9.87 17.62 3.97
N LEU A 128 10.85 16.72 3.98
CA LEU A 128 10.68 15.31 4.34
C LEU A 128 10.25 15.16 5.81
N TYR A 129 10.86 15.93 6.72
CA TYR A 129 10.46 15.96 8.13
C TYR A 129 8.99 16.34 8.30
N GLN A 130 8.52 17.35 7.56
CA GLN A 130 7.20 17.93 7.73
C GLN A 130 6.11 17.19 6.96
N TYR A 131 6.40 16.67 5.77
CA TYR A 131 5.39 16.17 4.82
C TYR A 131 5.72 14.80 4.22
N GLY A 132 6.83 14.16 4.61
CA GLY A 132 7.20 12.89 4.00
C GLY A 132 7.45 13.00 2.51
N THR A 133 6.90 12.04 1.79
CA THR A 133 7.03 11.94 0.34
C THR A 133 5.94 12.66 -0.44
N LEU A 134 4.93 13.27 0.21
CA LEU A 134 3.84 14.02 -0.43
C LEU A 134 4.30 15.00 -1.53
N PRO A 135 5.39 15.79 -1.36
CA PRO A 135 5.88 16.69 -2.42
C PRO A 135 6.23 15.98 -3.74
N GLY A 136 6.41 14.66 -3.72
CA GLY A 136 6.75 13.83 -4.88
C GLY A 136 5.80 14.00 -6.06
N VAL A 137 4.48 14.14 -5.83
CA VAL A 137 3.50 14.29 -6.91
C VAL A 137 3.82 15.52 -7.77
N ARG A 138 3.93 16.69 -7.13
CA ARG A 138 4.22 17.95 -7.84
C ARG A 138 5.64 18.02 -8.36
N ASN A 139 6.62 17.51 -7.60
CA ASN A 139 8.01 17.50 -8.04
C ASN A 139 8.20 16.67 -9.31
N LEU A 140 7.62 15.47 -9.36
CA LEU A 140 7.77 14.56 -10.50
C LEU A 140 6.89 14.98 -11.69
N SER A 141 5.73 15.60 -11.45
CA SER A 141 4.96 16.26 -12.51
C SER A 141 5.77 17.39 -13.18
N LYS A 142 6.42 18.26 -12.40
CA LYS A 142 7.26 19.36 -12.94
C LYS A 142 8.47 18.85 -13.73
N LEU A 143 8.96 17.66 -13.39
CA LEU A 143 10.03 16.97 -14.12
C LEU A 143 9.52 16.19 -15.35
N GLY A 144 8.21 16.07 -15.53
CA GLY A 144 7.60 15.34 -16.65
C GLY A 144 7.68 13.81 -16.53
N VAL A 145 7.84 13.28 -15.31
CA VAL A 145 8.05 11.85 -15.02
C VAL A 145 7.01 11.26 -14.04
N LEU A 146 5.94 12.00 -13.73
CA LEU A 146 4.79 11.44 -13.02
C LEU A 146 4.00 10.53 -13.98
N PRO A 147 3.72 9.26 -13.64
CA PRO A 147 2.92 8.40 -14.48
C PRO A 147 1.45 8.83 -14.48
N ILE A 148 0.96 9.22 -15.66
CA ILE A 148 -0.45 9.59 -15.87
C ILE A 148 -1.06 8.61 -16.87
N LYS A 149 -2.15 7.94 -16.46
CA LYS A 149 -2.91 6.97 -17.27
C LYS A 149 -2.00 5.94 -17.97
N ASN A 150 -1.34 5.09 -17.18
CA ASN A 150 -0.43 4.04 -17.67
C ASN A 150 0.63 4.56 -18.66
N TYR A 151 1.18 5.76 -18.42
CA TYR A 151 2.13 6.45 -19.30
C TYR A 151 1.66 6.78 -20.72
N THR A 152 0.37 6.82 -20.95
CA THR A 152 -0.16 7.38 -22.20
C THR A 152 0.11 8.88 -22.31
N THR A 153 0.37 9.57 -21.19
CA THR A 153 0.77 10.99 -21.17
C THR A 153 1.59 11.33 -19.92
N ASN A 154 2.27 12.48 -19.94
CA ASN A 154 2.86 13.14 -18.77
C ASN A 154 2.31 14.57 -18.59
N GLU A 155 1.29 14.94 -19.36
CA GLU A 155 0.65 16.25 -19.31
C GLU A 155 -0.32 16.30 -18.13
N TRP A 156 -0.21 17.36 -17.35
CA TRP A 156 -1.14 17.62 -16.25
C TRP A 156 -2.52 18.00 -16.82
N PRO A 157 -3.63 17.35 -16.40
CA PRO A 157 -4.97 17.67 -16.90
C PRO A 157 -5.36 19.12 -16.60
N GLU A 158 -5.92 19.82 -17.59
CA GLU A 158 -6.26 21.25 -17.48
C GLU A 158 -7.33 21.54 -16.41
N ASP A 159 -8.18 20.55 -16.11
CA ASP A 159 -9.28 20.62 -15.15
C ASP A 159 -8.85 20.30 -13.71
N VAL A 160 -7.59 19.91 -13.50
CA VAL A 160 -7.06 19.59 -12.17
C VAL A 160 -6.23 20.76 -11.66
N ASP A 161 -6.68 21.36 -10.56
CA ASP A 161 -5.94 22.42 -9.88
C ASP A 161 -4.61 21.87 -9.29
N PRO A 162 -3.44 22.32 -9.77
CA PRO A 162 -2.15 21.86 -9.26
C PRO A 162 -1.89 22.23 -7.80
N ASP A 163 -2.52 23.30 -7.28
CA ASP A 163 -2.29 23.76 -5.92
C ASP A 163 -2.87 22.79 -4.88
N LYS A 164 -3.93 22.04 -5.24
CA LYS A 164 -4.50 20.97 -4.40
C LYS A 164 -3.53 19.81 -4.14
N TRP A 165 -2.53 19.64 -5.01
CA TRP A 165 -1.57 18.55 -4.96
C TRP A 165 -0.23 18.95 -4.33
N GLU A 166 -0.07 20.20 -3.92
CA GLU A 166 1.07 20.60 -3.10
C GLU A 166 0.91 20.03 -1.68
N ALA A 167 2.01 19.60 -1.06
CA ALA A 167 1.97 18.80 0.17
C ALA A 167 1.18 19.41 1.35
N PRO A 168 1.22 20.74 1.62
CA PRO A 168 0.37 21.34 2.65
C PRO A 168 -1.13 21.19 2.33
N ALA A 169 -1.53 21.44 1.09
CA ALA A 169 -2.92 21.37 0.65
C ALA A 169 -3.46 19.93 0.70
N LEU A 170 -2.66 18.96 0.25
CA LEU A 170 -2.99 17.54 0.37
C LEU A 170 -3.31 17.16 1.81
N ARG A 171 -2.52 17.63 2.77
CA ARG A 171 -2.72 17.28 4.17
C ARG A 171 -3.86 18.05 4.83
N GLU A 172 -4.00 19.34 4.55
CA GLU A 172 -5.07 20.20 5.08
C GLU A 172 -6.47 19.80 4.58
N GLY A 173 -6.55 19.04 3.47
CA GLY A 173 -7.80 18.49 2.94
C GLY A 173 -8.45 17.37 3.78
N PHE A 174 -7.76 16.90 4.83
CA PHE A 174 -8.23 15.82 5.71
C PHE A 174 -8.14 16.24 7.19
N ASP A 175 -9.00 15.67 8.04
CA ASP A 175 -8.73 15.67 9.49
C ASP A 175 -7.68 14.60 9.76
N HIS A 176 -6.54 14.97 10.34
CA HIS A 176 -5.39 14.08 10.43
C HIS A 176 -4.78 14.03 11.82
N ARG A 177 -4.26 12.85 12.18
CA ARG A 177 -3.49 12.62 13.40
C ARG A 177 -2.20 11.88 13.08
N GLY A 178 -1.13 12.23 13.78
CA GLY A 178 0.15 11.56 13.59
C GLY A 178 0.05 10.07 13.94
N HIS A 179 0.62 9.24 13.06
CA HIS A 179 0.70 7.79 13.18
C HIS A 179 2.15 7.36 12.87
N GLN A 180 3.09 7.91 13.63
CA GLN A 180 4.51 7.76 13.32
C GLN A 180 5.01 6.34 13.60
N CYS A 181 6.01 5.92 12.81
CA CYS A 181 6.83 4.76 13.12
C CYS A 181 7.41 4.85 14.55
N SER A 182 7.71 3.70 15.15
CA SER A 182 8.35 3.63 16.47
C SER A 182 9.60 4.51 16.57
N ALA A 183 9.65 5.37 17.59
CA ALA A 183 10.74 6.31 17.87
C ALA A 183 11.04 7.35 16.77
N CYS A 184 10.18 7.49 15.77
CA CYS A 184 10.33 8.49 14.72
C CYS A 184 9.84 9.86 15.20
N GLY A 185 10.69 10.89 15.06
CA GLY A 185 10.34 12.28 15.37
C GLY A 185 9.78 13.08 14.18
N MET A 186 9.61 12.45 13.01
CA MET A 186 9.13 13.10 11.79
C MET A 186 7.59 13.14 11.75
N HIS A 187 7.03 14.11 11.03
CA HIS A 187 5.59 14.31 10.87
C HIS A 187 5.14 13.84 9.48
N HIS A 188 5.52 12.62 9.09
CA HIS A 188 5.30 12.13 7.73
C HIS A 188 4.27 11.01 7.56
N CYS A 189 3.94 10.27 8.62
CA CYS A 189 2.90 9.23 8.59
C CYS A 189 1.71 9.67 9.43
N HIS A 190 0.55 9.75 8.81
CA HIS A 190 -0.66 10.27 9.43
C HIS A 190 -1.83 9.31 9.14
N GLN A 191 -2.65 9.04 10.15
CA GLN A 191 -4.01 8.58 9.89
C GLN A 191 -4.88 9.80 9.62
N GLN A 192 -5.75 9.68 8.64
CA GLN A 192 -6.62 10.73 8.13
C GLN A 192 -8.08 10.30 8.22
N VAL A 193 -8.98 11.28 8.19
CA VAL A 193 -10.42 11.08 8.04
C VAL A 193 -10.87 11.83 6.81
N ILE A 194 -11.55 11.11 5.91
CA ILE A 194 -12.08 11.67 4.66
C ILE A 194 -13.10 12.76 4.97
N ALA A 195 -12.91 13.96 4.41
CA ALA A 195 -13.70 15.13 4.77
C ALA A 195 -14.98 15.30 3.93
N GLU A 196 -14.96 14.81 2.69
CA GLU A 196 -16.05 14.94 1.70
C GLU A 196 -16.10 13.75 0.73
N GLY A 197 -17.12 13.72 -0.12
CA GLY A 197 -17.33 12.64 -1.08
C GLY A 197 -18.05 11.42 -0.51
N PRO A 198 -18.10 10.31 -1.29
CA PRO A 198 -18.86 9.10 -0.94
C PRO A 198 -18.37 8.41 0.34
N HIS A 199 -17.08 8.49 0.63
CA HIS A 199 -16.41 7.83 1.76
C HIS A 199 -16.21 8.74 2.97
N LYS A 200 -16.95 9.84 3.06
CA LYS A 200 -16.83 10.82 4.13
C LYS A 200 -16.93 10.17 5.51
N GLY A 201 -15.96 10.47 6.37
CA GLY A 201 -15.88 9.98 7.75
C GLY A 201 -15.15 8.65 7.92
N GLU A 202 -14.73 8.01 6.81
CA GLU A 202 -13.86 6.84 6.89
C GLU A 202 -12.44 7.23 7.32
N ILE A 203 -11.82 6.37 8.12
CA ILE A 203 -10.42 6.49 8.52
C ILE A 203 -9.56 5.86 7.42
N VAL A 204 -8.57 6.61 6.95
CA VAL A 204 -7.63 6.22 5.90
C VAL A 204 -6.20 6.46 6.36
N ASP A 205 -5.25 5.74 5.79
CA ASP A 205 -3.83 6.03 5.99
C ASP A 205 -3.36 7.03 4.93
N GLU A 206 -2.61 8.05 5.34
CA GLU A 206 -2.06 9.06 4.42
C GLU A 206 -1.16 8.37 3.39
N PRO A 207 -1.50 8.42 2.10
CA PRO A 207 -0.67 7.79 1.08
C PRO A 207 0.72 8.41 1.06
N GLU A 208 1.74 7.57 1.03
CA GLU A 208 3.06 7.97 0.55
C GLU A 208 2.95 8.27 -0.97
N TYR A 209 3.98 8.89 -1.55
CA TYR A 209 4.03 9.25 -2.97
C TYR A 209 3.61 8.10 -3.91
N GLU A 210 4.08 6.87 -3.61
CA GLU A 210 3.73 5.70 -4.41
C GLU A 210 2.25 5.36 -4.36
N GLY A 211 1.57 5.65 -3.26
CA GLY A 211 0.12 5.52 -3.13
C GLY A 211 -0.61 6.56 -3.97
N TRP A 212 -0.21 7.83 -3.88
CA TRP A 212 -0.75 8.89 -4.75
C TRP A 212 -0.53 8.61 -6.24
N SER A 213 0.63 8.06 -6.57
CA SER A 213 0.99 7.70 -7.95
C SER A 213 0.22 6.47 -8.43
N GLY A 214 0.27 5.36 -7.68
CA GLY A 214 -0.28 4.07 -8.08
C GLY A 214 -1.81 4.01 -8.05
N CYS A 215 -2.43 4.50 -6.98
CA CYS A 215 -3.89 4.54 -6.81
C CYS A 215 -4.53 5.79 -7.42
N GLY A 216 -3.73 6.76 -7.84
CA GLY A 216 -4.21 8.02 -8.42
C GLY A 216 -3.79 8.16 -9.87
N TRP A 217 -2.67 8.86 -10.07
CA TRP A 217 -2.23 9.34 -11.38
C TRP A 217 -2.06 8.24 -12.43
N THR A 218 -1.50 7.09 -12.04
CA THR A 218 -1.27 5.94 -12.94
C THR A 218 -2.58 5.41 -13.50
N ILE A 219 -3.68 5.50 -12.74
CA ILE A 219 -5.02 5.07 -13.16
C ILE A 219 -5.91 6.26 -13.56
N GLY A 220 -5.36 7.48 -13.63
CA GLY A 220 -6.09 8.69 -14.00
C GLY A 220 -7.05 9.22 -12.93
N ALA A 221 -6.94 8.77 -11.68
CA ALA A 221 -7.74 9.29 -10.56
C ALA A 221 -7.05 10.53 -9.97
N THR A 222 -7.79 11.65 -9.92
CA THR A 222 -7.24 12.97 -9.57
C THR A 222 -7.99 13.66 -8.44
N ASP A 223 -8.89 12.96 -7.75
CA ASP A 223 -9.49 13.42 -6.50
C ASP A 223 -8.71 12.87 -5.30
N PRO A 224 -8.10 13.71 -4.44
CA PRO A 224 -7.31 13.23 -3.31
C PRO A 224 -8.08 12.37 -2.31
N GLN A 225 -9.39 12.60 -2.10
CA GLN A 225 -10.19 11.82 -1.14
C GLN A 225 -10.37 10.39 -1.66
N ASP A 226 -10.75 10.25 -2.94
CA ASP A 226 -10.95 8.94 -3.58
C ASP A 226 -9.63 8.16 -3.68
N VAL A 227 -8.51 8.85 -3.96
CA VAL A 227 -7.18 8.21 -4.03
C VAL A 227 -6.70 7.75 -2.65
N SER A 228 -6.93 8.55 -1.60
CA SER A 228 -6.59 8.17 -0.22
C SER A 228 -7.41 6.97 0.26
N TRP A 229 -8.70 6.95 -0.09
CA TRP A 229 -9.57 5.80 0.15
C TRP A 229 -9.08 4.55 -0.57
N LEU A 230 -8.83 4.61 -1.88
CA LEU A 230 -8.39 3.47 -2.66
C LEU A 230 -7.03 2.94 -2.17
N ASN A 231 -6.08 3.83 -1.85
CA ASN A 231 -4.81 3.44 -1.26
C ASN A 231 -5.01 2.63 0.03
N THR A 232 -5.92 3.08 0.91
CA THR A 232 -6.25 2.34 2.12
C THR A 232 -6.86 0.97 1.81
N GLN A 233 -7.71 0.85 0.78
CA GLN A 233 -8.24 -0.47 0.37
C GLN A 233 -7.12 -1.40 -0.12
N VAL A 234 -6.16 -0.88 -0.89
CA VAL A 234 -4.97 -1.60 -1.36
C VAL A 234 -4.11 -2.08 -0.17
N ASP A 235 -3.92 -1.22 0.83
CA ASP A 235 -3.21 -1.58 2.05
C ASP A 235 -3.93 -2.66 2.84
N ARG A 236 -5.24 -2.50 3.06
CA ARG A 236 -6.10 -3.49 3.72
C ARG A 236 -6.03 -4.85 3.03
N ALA A 237 -6.04 -4.85 1.70
CA ALA A 237 -5.94 -6.04 0.86
C ALA A 237 -4.56 -6.73 0.90
N CYS A 238 -3.54 -6.07 1.46
CA CYS A 238 -2.15 -6.52 1.52
C CYS A 238 -1.50 -6.75 0.14
N VAL A 239 -1.57 -5.77 -0.75
CA VAL A 239 -0.95 -5.85 -2.08
C VAL A 239 0.05 -4.72 -2.31
N ASP A 240 1.07 -4.97 -3.13
CA ASP A 240 2.00 -3.91 -3.56
C ASP A 240 1.29 -2.86 -4.42
N VAL A 241 1.18 -1.63 -3.90
CA VAL A 241 0.51 -0.50 -4.54
C VAL A 241 1.02 -0.17 -5.94
N ASN A 242 2.31 -0.39 -6.21
CA ASN A 242 2.86 -0.15 -7.53
C ASN A 242 2.38 -1.20 -8.52
N GLU A 243 2.50 -2.48 -8.16
CA GLU A 243 2.04 -3.56 -9.05
C GLU A 243 0.54 -3.43 -9.30
N PHE A 244 -0.22 -3.08 -8.25
CA PHE A 244 -1.62 -2.72 -8.37
C PHE A 244 -1.83 -1.57 -9.37
N GLY A 245 -1.20 -0.41 -9.17
CA GLY A 245 -1.41 0.77 -10.02
C GLY A 245 -1.10 0.52 -11.49
N TRP A 246 0.03 -0.12 -11.79
CA TRP A 246 0.41 -0.45 -13.18
C TRP A 246 -0.50 -1.51 -13.80
N LEU A 247 -0.91 -2.52 -13.03
CA LEU A 247 -1.84 -3.54 -13.50
C LEU A 247 -3.22 -2.94 -13.80
N ILE A 248 -3.75 -2.10 -12.91
CA ILE A 248 -5.05 -1.46 -13.10
C ILE A 248 -5.00 -0.43 -14.22
N GLY A 249 -3.93 0.37 -14.31
CA GLY A 249 -3.73 1.29 -15.43
C GLY A 249 -3.72 0.55 -16.76
N TRP A 250 -2.99 -0.57 -16.84
CA TRP A 250 -3.00 -1.44 -18.00
C TRP A 250 -4.39 -2.02 -18.32
N VAL A 251 -5.16 -2.45 -17.31
CA VAL A 251 -6.53 -2.93 -17.49
C VAL A 251 -7.44 -1.83 -18.04
N MET A 252 -7.37 -0.60 -17.50
CA MET A 252 -8.15 0.54 -17.97
C MET A 252 -7.82 0.90 -19.41
N GLU A 253 -6.53 0.93 -19.79
CA GLU A 253 -6.11 1.17 -21.17
C GLU A 253 -6.59 0.07 -22.13
N CYS A 254 -6.45 -1.20 -21.73
CA CYS A 254 -6.92 -2.32 -22.52
C CYS A 254 -8.44 -2.30 -22.69
N TYR A 255 -9.20 -1.89 -21.67
CA TYR A 255 -10.64 -1.73 -21.76
C TYR A 255 -11.03 -0.59 -22.69
N GLU A 256 -10.38 0.58 -22.57
CA GLU A 256 -10.60 1.73 -23.45
C GLU A 256 -10.31 1.41 -24.92
N LYS A 257 -9.27 0.62 -25.20
CA LYS A 257 -8.91 0.16 -26.55
C LYS A 257 -9.70 -1.06 -27.04
N GLY A 258 -10.55 -1.65 -26.20
CA GLY A 258 -11.38 -2.81 -26.54
C GLY A 258 -10.65 -4.16 -26.56
N TYR A 259 -9.46 -4.24 -25.97
CA TYR A 259 -8.71 -5.50 -25.78
C TYR A 259 -9.25 -6.33 -24.62
N LEU A 260 -9.90 -5.68 -23.66
CA LEU A 260 -10.63 -6.31 -22.56
C LEU A 260 -12.11 -5.95 -22.67
N THR A 261 -12.98 -6.92 -22.43
CA THR A 261 -14.44 -6.68 -22.40
C THR A 261 -14.99 -6.66 -20.97
N ARG A 262 -16.14 -6.01 -20.82
CA ARG A 262 -16.89 -5.97 -19.57
C ARG A 262 -17.19 -7.37 -19.03
N GLU A 263 -17.51 -8.31 -19.90
CA GLU A 263 -17.82 -9.69 -19.54
C GLU A 263 -16.60 -10.43 -18.98
N GLN A 264 -15.41 -10.21 -19.55
CA GLN A 264 -14.17 -10.76 -19.00
C GLN A 264 -13.90 -10.19 -17.60
N LEU A 265 -14.22 -8.93 -17.37
CA LEU A 265 -14.04 -8.24 -16.10
C LEU A 265 -15.21 -8.42 -15.12
N GLY A 266 -16.03 -9.46 -15.29
CA GLY A 266 -17.10 -9.79 -14.36
C GLY A 266 -18.20 -8.74 -14.27
N GLY A 267 -18.38 -7.93 -15.31
CA GLY A 267 -19.37 -6.85 -15.34
C GLY A 267 -18.83 -5.47 -14.98
N ILE A 268 -17.57 -5.37 -14.54
CA ILE A 268 -16.90 -4.12 -14.16
C ILE A 268 -16.53 -3.33 -15.43
N GLU A 269 -16.75 -2.01 -15.40
CA GLU A 269 -16.36 -1.08 -16.45
C GLU A 269 -15.25 -0.15 -15.94
N PRO A 270 -13.96 -0.51 -16.08
CA PRO A 270 -12.86 0.23 -15.48
C PRO A 270 -12.49 1.46 -16.30
N LYS A 271 -13.26 2.54 -16.13
CA LYS A 271 -12.94 3.83 -16.75
C LYS A 271 -11.77 4.49 -16.02
N TRP A 272 -10.95 5.23 -16.75
CA TRP A 272 -9.89 6.06 -16.15
C TRP A 272 -10.44 6.93 -15.02
N GLY A 273 -9.77 6.89 -13.88
CA GLY A 273 -10.10 7.66 -12.69
C GLY A 273 -11.18 7.07 -11.79
N ASP A 274 -11.78 5.94 -12.16
CA ASP A 274 -12.83 5.31 -11.36
C ASP A 274 -12.23 4.47 -10.22
N ALA A 275 -12.12 5.08 -9.03
CA ALA A 275 -11.56 4.44 -7.84
C ALA A 275 -12.39 3.24 -7.35
N GLU A 276 -13.72 3.29 -7.49
CA GLU A 276 -14.62 2.21 -7.11
C GLU A 276 -14.47 1.00 -8.04
N ALA A 277 -14.36 1.23 -9.35
CA ALA A 277 -14.05 0.16 -10.30
C ALA A 277 -12.66 -0.45 -10.05
N ALA A 278 -11.67 0.38 -9.70
CA ALA A 278 -10.34 -0.08 -9.32
C ALA A 278 -10.37 -0.96 -8.05
N ASN A 279 -11.14 -0.58 -7.03
CA ASN A 279 -11.36 -1.40 -5.84
C ASN A 279 -12.12 -2.70 -6.17
N ALA A 280 -13.12 -2.66 -7.04
CA ALA A 280 -13.82 -3.88 -7.47
C ALA A 280 -12.87 -4.87 -8.17
N LEU A 281 -11.96 -4.37 -9.01
CA LEU A 281 -10.89 -5.17 -9.60
C LEU A 281 -9.93 -5.71 -8.54
N LEU A 282 -9.55 -4.91 -7.54
CA LEU A 282 -8.74 -5.36 -6.40
C LEU A 282 -9.39 -6.54 -5.68
N GLN A 283 -10.70 -6.45 -5.36
CA GLN A 283 -11.43 -7.54 -4.71
C GLN A 283 -11.44 -8.82 -5.56
N MET A 284 -11.68 -8.68 -6.87
CA MET A 284 -11.65 -9.79 -7.83
C MET A 284 -10.25 -10.44 -7.87
N ILE A 285 -9.19 -9.63 -7.86
CA ILE A 285 -7.78 -10.08 -7.85
C ILE A 285 -7.44 -10.85 -6.58
N ILE A 286 -7.70 -10.27 -5.41
CA ILE A 286 -7.27 -10.89 -4.14
C ILE A 286 -8.00 -12.19 -3.82
N ARG A 287 -9.20 -12.36 -4.38
CA ARG A 287 -9.99 -13.59 -4.29
C ARG A 287 -9.72 -14.56 -5.43
N ARG A 288 -8.93 -14.16 -6.44
CA ARG A 288 -8.69 -14.91 -7.68
C ARG A 288 -10.00 -15.35 -8.34
N GLU A 289 -10.99 -14.47 -8.39
CA GLU A 289 -12.32 -14.75 -8.93
C GLU A 289 -12.36 -14.42 -10.43
N GLY A 290 -12.82 -15.36 -11.25
CA GLY A 290 -12.93 -15.17 -12.70
C GLY A 290 -11.60 -14.73 -13.31
N PHE A 291 -11.60 -13.60 -14.01
CA PHE A 291 -10.39 -13.05 -14.61
C PHE A 291 -9.40 -12.46 -13.60
N GLY A 292 -9.82 -12.27 -12.34
CA GLY A 292 -8.94 -11.93 -11.23
C GLY A 292 -7.82 -12.94 -11.00
N ASP A 293 -8.01 -14.21 -11.35
CA ASP A 293 -6.93 -15.21 -11.25
C ASP A 293 -5.76 -14.92 -12.20
N VAL A 294 -6.06 -14.43 -13.41
CA VAL A 294 -5.04 -14.00 -14.39
C VAL A 294 -4.35 -12.73 -13.91
N LEU A 295 -5.13 -11.75 -13.45
CA LEU A 295 -4.62 -10.47 -12.94
C LEU A 295 -3.76 -10.65 -11.68
N ALA A 296 -4.07 -11.63 -10.83
CA ALA A 296 -3.31 -11.94 -9.62
C ALA A 296 -1.86 -12.40 -9.88
N GLU A 297 -1.49 -12.71 -11.13
CA GLU A 297 -0.14 -13.06 -11.53
C GLU A 297 0.77 -11.84 -11.85
N GLY A 298 0.22 -10.64 -11.76
CA GLY A 298 0.90 -9.36 -12.03
C GLY A 298 0.88 -8.97 -13.51
N VAL A 299 1.22 -7.72 -13.80
CA VAL A 299 0.96 -7.10 -15.12
C VAL A 299 1.65 -7.83 -16.26
N LYS A 300 2.92 -8.25 -16.07
CA LYS A 300 3.66 -8.97 -17.11
C LYS A 300 2.95 -10.26 -17.54
N ARG A 301 2.54 -11.09 -16.57
CA ARG A 301 1.98 -12.41 -16.85
C ARG A 301 0.55 -12.31 -17.34
N ALA A 302 -0.21 -11.36 -16.79
CA ALA A 302 -1.56 -11.06 -17.27
C ALA A 302 -1.52 -10.59 -18.73
N ALA A 303 -0.60 -9.68 -19.07
CA ALA A 303 -0.43 -9.18 -20.43
C ALA A 303 0.03 -10.27 -21.41
N GLU A 304 1.00 -11.10 -21.01
CA GLU A 304 1.43 -12.27 -21.81
C GLU A 304 0.31 -13.30 -22.01
N HIS A 305 -0.57 -13.46 -21.02
CA HIS A 305 -1.72 -14.36 -21.13
C HIS A 305 -2.74 -13.86 -22.16
N LEU A 306 -2.98 -12.55 -22.22
CA LEU A 306 -3.88 -11.94 -23.21
C LEU A 306 -3.26 -11.96 -24.60
N GLY A 307 -1.97 -11.62 -24.67
CA GLY A 307 -1.24 -11.46 -25.91
C GLY A 307 -1.79 -10.31 -26.78
N GLY A 308 -1.32 -10.27 -28.02
CA GLY A 308 -1.71 -9.23 -28.98
C GLY A 308 -1.31 -7.83 -28.52
N GLU A 309 -2.06 -6.83 -28.96
CA GLU A 309 -1.79 -5.41 -28.70
C GLU A 309 -1.96 -5.03 -27.21
N ALA A 310 -2.67 -5.85 -26.43
CA ALA A 310 -2.75 -5.68 -24.98
C ALA A 310 -1.36 -5.77 -24.34
N GLN A 311 -0.48 -6.63 -24.87
CA GLN A 311 0.87 -6.79 -24.34
C GLN A 311 1.73 -5.54 -24.52
N ASP A 312 1.51 -4.79 -25.60
CA ASP A 312 2.28 -3.58 -25.92
C ASP A 312 1.97 -2.39 -25.00
N CYS A 313 0.84 -2.45 -24.28
CA CYS A 313 0.43 -1.45 -23.30
C CYS A 313 0.97 -1.75 -21.89
N ALA A 314 1.54 -2.94 -21.65
CA ALA A 314 1.91 -3.39 -20.31
C ALA A 314 3.28 -2.86 -19.88
N ILE A 315 3.33 -2.18 -18.75
CA ILE A 315 4.56 -1.57 -18.23
C ILE A 315 5.13 -2.39 -17.09
N TYR A 316 6.31 -2.97 -17.33
CA TYR A 316 7.07 -3.72 -16.34
C TYR A 316 8.57 -3.69 -16.68
N THR A 317 9.40 -3.85 -15.65
CA THR A 317 10.85 -4.02 -15.83
C THR A 317 11.17 -5.36 -16.48
N MET A 318 12.34 -5.51 -17.11
CA MET A 318 12.74 -6.74 -17.82
C MET A 318 12.48 -8.05 -17.05
N LYS A 319 12.67 -8.06 -15.73
CA LYS A 319 12.49 -9.25 -14.87
C LYS A 319 11.03 -9.49 -14.46
N GLY A 320 10.12 -8.60 -14.84
CA GLY A 320 8.68 -8.71 -14.66
C GLY A 320 8.12 -8.12 -13.37
N ALA A 321 8.90 -7.31 -12.66
CA ALA A 321 8.37 -6.45 -11.59
C ALA A 321 7.98 -5.11 -12.19
N THR A 322 6.91 -4.50 -11.69
CA THR A 322 6.55 -3.14 -12.09
C THR A 322 7.57 -2.09 -11.60
N PRO A 323 7.77 -1.00 -12.36
CA PRO A 323 8.60 0.12 -11.91
C PRO A 323 7.96 0.82 -10.71
N ARG A 324 8.77 1.59 -9.99
CA ARG A 324 8.24 2.53 -9.00
C ARG A 324 7.67 3.74 -9.70
N GLY A 325 6.77 4.48 -9.06
CA GLY A 325 6.20 5.72 -9.59
C GLY A 325 7.23 6.82 -9.89
N HIS A 326 8.49 6.67 -9.46
CA HIS A 326 9.59 7.62 -9.70
C HIS A 326 10.83 7.04 -10.41
N ASP A 327 10.87 5.73 -10.70
CA ASP A 327 12.06 5.05 -11.27
C ASP A 327 11.90 4.84 -12.79
N HIS A 328 12.04 5.92 -13.57
CA HIS A 328 11.82 5.96 -15.02
C HIS A 328 13.04 6.38 -15.82
#